data_AF-A0A538TUB3-F1
#
_entry.id   AF-A0A538TUB3-F1
#
_cell.length_a   1.000
_cell.length_b   1.000
_cell.length_c   1.000
_cell.angle_alpha   90.00
_cell.angle_beta   90.00
_cell.angle_gamma   90.00
#
_symmetry.space_group_name_H-M   'P 1'
#
loop_
_entity.id
_entity.type
_entity.pdbx_description
1 polymer ?
#
loop_
_entity_poly.entity_id
_entity_poly.type
_entity_poly.pdbx_seq_one_letter_code
_entity_poly.pdbx_strand_id
1 'polypeptide(L)'
;MSSTQVRLRCLGWWLAFALVFARTVGADPCPGGESRVGDLGFRQLSCDCTVSLAQGRAIWRFREEPRIGGIVADGPADGKLEDGDVLVAVDGLLITTRGGASRLAAPRPGARMVLTVRREGRPRDVRILAGSVCSGEALGAALTPPPRRSARREAPKIWSWSSTPAPSAVVRPVEVADPELPDVPDAPEPPDAPEAPEPPSPPVMASRGWFGMGFNCDCGIHSHGDSLVWEFDGLPEIYYVDARSPAEKAGLRRGDVLTLIDGISLLSEEGGRRLGSVRPGQAVRWTFRRGGETLSAIAVAKARPGSEAAQSLLKLKNDLRLMREQNRMSDLHRELAQLETRVGEQSRMVERASRQAADAARQRLRYTGTVGTSEVEVRGLGTVVVTTESPTGEIVITTADATIHVRPAATPRPKQHRTLRPR
;
A
#
# COMPACT_ATOMS: atom_id res chain seq x y z
N MET A 1 58.01 30.78 -37.88
CA MET A 1 57.62 32.13 -38.35
C MET A 1 56.10 32.16 -38.50
N SER A 2 55.42 33.08 -37.80
CA SER A 2 54.10 33.71 -38.09
C SER A 2 52.88 32.77 -38.28
N SER A 3 51.74 32.80 -37.57
CA SER A 3 51.01 33.83 -36.82
C SER A 3 51.09 35.23 -37.41
N THR A 4 50.30 35.52 -38.45
CA THR A 4 49.37 36.66 -38.54
C THR A 4 48.63 36.62 -39.89
N GLN A 5 47.37 37.05 -39.90
CA GLN A 5 46.52 37.40 -41.06
C GLN A 5 45.83 36.18 -41.70
N VAL A 6 44.49 36.05 -41.66
CA VAL A 6 43.54 37.08 -42.05
C VAL A 6 42.36 37.12 -41.07
N ARG A 7 42.29 38.24 -40.35
CA ARG A 7 41.15 38.73 -39.60
C ARG A 7 40.06 39.22 -40.57
N LEU A 8 38.81 39.13 -40.11
CA LEU A 8 37.61 39.83 -40.58
C LEU A 8 36.99 39.38 -41.92
N ARG A 9 36.00 38.49 -41.81
CA ARG A 9 34.68 38.70 -42.42
C ARG A 9 33.61 38.00 -41.58
N CYS A 10 32.79 38.81 -40.93
CA CYS A 10 31.42 38.53 -40.44
C CYS A 10 31.33 37.47 -39.31
N LEU A 11 31.35 37.77 -38.01
CA LEU A 11 30.41 38.67 -37.29
C LEU A 11 29.04 38.74 -37.97
N GLY A 12 28.30 37.65 -37.90
CA GLY A 12 26.93 37.62 -38.42
C GLY A 12 26.34 36.22 -38.57
N TRP A 13 26.47 35.35 -37.55
CA TRP A 13 25.57 34.22 -37.29
C TRP A 13 26.06 33.45 -36.05
N TRP A 14 25.98 34.09 -34.88
CA TRP A 14 26.25 33.45 -33.59
C TRP A 14 25.01 33.44 -32.68
N LEU A 15 23.81 33.49 -33.27
CA LEU A 15 22.55 33.58 -32.52
C LEU A 15 21.36 32.86 -33.18
N ALA A 16 21.59 31.79 -33.94
CA ALA A 16 20.52 30.91 -34.38
C ALA A 16 21.01 29.45 -34.40
N PHE A 17 20.18 28.54 -33.88
CA PHE A 17 20.40 27.08 -33.76
C PHE A 17 21.11 26.53 -32.50
N ALA A 18 20.79 27.07 -31.32
CA ALA A 18 20.82 26.33 -30.06
C ALA A 18 19.43 25.78 -29.67
N LEU A 19 18.65 25.29 -30.64
CA LEU A 19 17.30 24.74 -30.41
C LEU A 19 17.05 23.58 -31.39
N VAL A 20 17.58 22.40 -31.09
CA VAL A 20 17.04 21.14 -31.62
C VAL A 20 16.76 20.23 -30.43
N PHE A 21 15.53 20.39 -29.94
CA PHE A 21 14.72 19.50 -29.13
C PHE A 21 15.36 18.17 -28.72
N ALA A 22 15.64 18.05 -27.41
CA ALA A 22 15.38 16.81 -26.71
C ALA A 22 13.88 16.50 -26.88
N ARG A 23 13.52 15.69 -27.88
CA ARG A 23 12.23 15.00 -27.89
C ARG A 23 12.33 13.94 -26.81
N THR A 24 11.84 14.28 -25.62
CA THR A 24 11.38 13.28 -24.67
C THR A 24 10.48 12.32 -25.43
N VAL A 25 10.83 11.04 -25.46
CA VAL A 25 9.88 9.97 -25.83
C VAL A 25 8.88 9.86 -24.68
N GLY A 26 8.08 10.90 -24.51
CA GLY A 26 6.81 10.78 -23.82
C GLY A 26 5.96 9.92 -24.75
N ALA A 27 5.47 8.78 -24.24
CA ALA A 27 4.52 7.94 -24.98
C ALA A 27 3.47 8.86 -25.60
N ASP A 28 3.35 8.84 -26.93
CA ASP A 28 2.63 9.87 -27.69
C ASP A 28 1.30 10.24 -27.01
N PRO A 29 1.00 11.53 -26.81
CA PRO A 29 -0.19 11.95 -26.11
C PRO A 29 -1.42 11.40 -26.84
N CYS A 30 -2.34 10.79 -26.09
CA CYS A 30 -3.53 10.21 -26.69
C CYS A 30 -4.34 11.28 -27.42
N PRO A 31 -4.80 11.01 -28.66
CA PRO A 31 -5.51 11.99 -29.45
C PRO A 31 -6.83 12.40 -28.78
N GLY A 32 -7.28 13.64 -29.05
CA GLY A 32 -8.63 14.06 -28.68
C GLY A 32 -8.94 14.19 -27.18
N GLY A 33 -7.94 14.24 -26.31
CA GLY A 33 -8.13 14.35 -24.86
C GLY A 33 -8.45 13.02 -24.17
N GLU A 34 -8.20 11.91 -24.85
CA GLU A 34 -8.33 10.56 -24.29
C GLU A 34 -7.35 10.32 -23.14
N SER A 35 -7.78 9.48 -22.19
CA SER A 35 -6.93 9.05 -21.07
C SER A 35 -6.26 7.72 -21.39
N ARG A 36 -5.06 7.51 -20.85
CA ARG A 36 -4.43 6.17 -20.87
C ARG A 36 -5.15 5.25 -19.89
N VAL A 37 -5.50 4.07 -20.37
CA VAL A 37 -6.17 3.02 -19.59
C VAL A 37 -5.37 1.72 -19.68
N GLY A 38 -5.60 0.81 -18.74
CA GLY A 38 -4.96 -0.50 -18.79
C GLY A 38 -5.44 -1.29 -20.01
N ASP A 39 -4.52 -1.99 -20.66
CA ASP A 39 -4.86 -2.92 -21.74
C ASP A 39 -4.62 -4.36 -21.30
N LEU A 40 -5.56 -5.25 -21.58
CA LEU A 40 -5.40 -6.67 -21.35
C LEU A 40 -4.92 -7.41 -22.59
N GLY A 41 -4.89 -6.77 -23.77
CA GLY A 41 -4.35 -7.34 -25.00
C GLY A 41 -5.35 -8.18 -25.80
N PHE A 42 -6.65 -8.02 -25.59
CA PHE A 42 -7.70 -8.61 -26.44
C PHE A 42 -8.83 -7.59 -26.68
N ARG A 43 -9.47 -7.67 -27.85
CA ARG A 43 -10.37 -6.61 -28.34
C ARG A 43 -11.83 -7.01 -28.43
N GLN A 44 -12.13 -8.30 -28.35
CA GLN A 44 -13.46 -8.82 -28.56
C GLN A 44 -13.91 -9.71 -27.41
N LEU A 45 -15.18 -9.55 -27.06
CA LEU A 45 -15.92 -10.47 -26.22
C LEU A 45 -17.19 -10.87 -26.97
N SER A 46 -17.36 -12.16 -27.20
CA SER A 46 -18.60 -12.71 -27.76
C SER A 46 -19.44 -13.27 -26.62
N CYS A 47 -20.57 -12.61 -26.38
CA CYS A 47 -21.52 -12.93 -25.32
C CYS A 47 -22.87 -12.28 -25.55
N ASP A 48 -23.90 -12.83 -24.91
CA ASP A 48 -25.05 -12.07 -24.47
C ASP A 48 -24.66 -11.15 -23.30
N CYS A 49 -24.15 -9.98 -23.64
CA CYS A 49 -23.67 -9.00 -22.68
C CYS A 49 -24.03 -7.59 -23.17
N THR A 50 -24.30 -6.72 -22.22
CA THR A 50 -24.55 -5.30 -22.50
C THR A 50 -23.42 -4.49 -21.92
N VAL A 51 -23.04 -3.43 -22.62
CA VAL A 51 -22.01 -2.51 -22.16
C VAL A 51 -22.52 -1.10 -22.38
N SER A 52 -22.46 -0.31 -21.32
CA SER A 52 -22.87 1.09 -21.31
C SER A 52 -21.72 1.96 -20.82
N LEU A 53 -21.81 3.26 -21.08
CA LEU A 53 -20.86 4.24 -20.58
C LEU A 53 -21.52 5.06 -19.48
N ALA A 54 -20.88 5.12 -18.32
CA ALA A 54 -21.23 6.03 -17.25
C ALA A 54 -19.98 6.76 -16.77
N GLN A 55 -20.03 8.09 -16.73
CA GLN A 55 -18.92 8.94 -16.25
C GLN A 55 -17.57 8.64 -16.93
N GLY A 56 -17.59 8.32 -18.25
CA GLY A 56 -16.38 8.02 -19.01
C GLY A 56 -15.78 6.63 -18.76
N ARG A 57 -16.51 5.73 -18.08
CA ARG A 57 -16.09 4.35 -17.82
C ARG A 57 -17.07 3.36 -18.44
N ALA A 58 -16.54 2.30 -19.04
CA ALA A 58 -17.36 1.18 -19.49
C ALA A 58 -17.95 0.45 -18.28
N ILE A 59 -19.24 0.18 -18.32
CA ILE A 59 -19.94 -0.69 -17.38
C ILE A 59 -20.41 -1.88 -18.18
N TRP A 60 -19.78 -3.03 -17.92
CA TRP A 60 -20.19 -4.29 -18.51
C TRP A 60 -21.21 -4.99 -17.63
N ARG A 61 -22.15 -5.66 -18.27
CA ARG A 61 -23.08 -6.60 -17.64
C ARG A 61 -23.11 -7.85 -18.51
N PHE A 62 -22.60 -8.93 -17.97
CA PHE A 62 -22.50 -10.22 -18.64
C PHE A 62 -23.65 -11.10 -18.18
N ARG A 63 -24.52 -11.54 -19.11
CA ARG A 63 -25.55 -12.55 -18.82
C ARG A 63 -25.00 -13.97 -18.95
N GLU A 64 -23.87 -14.11 -19.64
CA GLU A 64 -23.13 -15.35 -19.79
C GLU A 64 -21.61 -15.11 -19.75
N GLU A 65 -20.84 -16.19 -19.59
CA GLU A 65 -19.38 -16.16 -19.67
C GLU A 65 -18.95 -15.79 -21.10
N PRO A 66 -18.21 -14.69 -21.29
CA PRO A 66 -17.87 -14.25 -22.62
C PRO A 66 -16.71 -15.03 -23.20
N ARG A 67 -16.75 -15.27 -24.51
CA ARG A 67 -15.61 -15.81 -25.27
C ARG A 67 -14.68 -14.68 -25.66
N ILE A 68 -13.42 -14.82 -25.27
CA ILE A 68 -12.34 -13.90 -25.63
C ILE A 68 -12.00 -14.10 -27.11
N GLY A 69 -11.79 -12.99 -27.81
CA GLY A 69 -11.32 -12.99 -29.18
C GLY A 69 -10.51 -11.74 -29.50
N GLY A 70 -9.82 -11.78 -30.64
CA GLY A 70 -9.05 -10.64 -31.12
C GLY A 70 -7.87 -10.35 -30.20
N ILE A 71 -7.12 -11.38 -29.83
CA ILE A 71 -5.84 -11.24 -29.13
C ILE A 71 -4.89 -10.43 -30.01
N VAL A 72 -4.29 -9.41 -29.39
CA VAL A 72 -3.39 -8.49 -30.06
C VAL A 72 -1.98 -9.08 -30.05
N ALA A 73 -1.37 -9.21 -31.23
CA ALA A 73 0.03 -9.61 -31.36
C ALA A 73 0.94 -8.66 -30.57
N ASP A 74 1.94 -9.22 -29.90
CA ASP A 74 2.86 -8.51 -28.97
C ASP A 74 2.14 -7.80 -27.80
N GLY A 75 0.86 -8.10 -27.58
CA GLY A 75 0.05 -7.54 -26.51
C GLY A 75 0.17 -8.31 -25.18
N PRO A 76 -0.35 -7.77 -24.07
CA PRO A 76 -0.25 -8.40 -22.74
C PRO A 76 -0.81 -9.83 -22.62
N ALA A 77 -1.81 -10.15 -23.44
CA ALA A 77 -2.45 -11.46 -23.54
C ALA A 77 -1.78 -12.41 -24.54
N ASP A 78 -0.89 -11.89 -25.39
CA ASP A 78 -0.24 -12.69 -26.43
C ASP A 78 0.61 -13.81 -25.82
N GLY A 79 0.55 -14.99 -26.45
CA GLY A 79 1.14 -16.23 -25.94
C GLY A 79 0.58 -16.75 -24.60
N LYS A 80 -0.43 -16.10 -24.01
CA LYS A 80 -1.02 -16.47 -22.71
C LYS A 80 -2.48 -16.89 -22.82
N LEU A 81 -3.26 -16.10 -23.56
CA LEU A 81 -4.64 -16.42 -23.92
C LEU A 81 -4.70 -16.98 -25.33
N GLU A 82 -5.80 -17.63 -25.65
CA GLU A 82 -6.14 -18.07 -27.01
C GLU A 82 -7.52 -17.57 -27.40
N ASP A 83 -7.72 -17.28 -28.67
CA ASP A 83 -9.05 -16.95 -29.20
C ASP A 83 -10.00 -18.12 -28.95
N GLY A 84 -11.18 -17.82 -28.42
CA GLY A 84 -12.18 -18.80 -28.03
C GLY A 84 -12.12 -19.21 -26.55
N ASP A 85 -11.11 -18.77 -25.79
CA ASP A 85 -11.08 -18.92 -24.33
C ASP A 85 -12.35 -18.34 -23.71
N VAL A 86 -13.02 -19.10 -22.85
CA VAL A 86 -14.20 -18.63 -22.13
C VAL A 86 -13.75 -17.98 -20.83
N LEU A 87 -13.97 -16.67 -20.67
CA LEU A 87 -13.63 -15.96 -19.44
C LEU A 87 -14.64 -16.33 -18.34
N VAL A 88 -14.14 -16.85 -17.21
CA VAL A 88 -14.97 -17.27 -16.07
C VAL A 88 -14.89 -16.25 -14.94
N ALA A 89 -13.69 -15.76 -14.62
CA ALA A 89 -13.47 -14.83 -13.52
C ALA A 89 -12.28 -13.90 -13.74
N VAL A 90 -12.26 -12.80 -13.00
CA VAL A 90 -11.17 -11.82 -12.94
C VAL A 90 -10.80 -11.60 -11.47
N ASP A 91 -9.56 -11.91 -11.10
CA ASP A 91 -9.06 -11.89 -9.72
C ASP A 91 -9.95 -12.67 -8.74
N GLY A 92 -10.47 -13.82 -9.19
CA GLY A 92 -11.39 -14.66 -8.42
C GLY A 92 -12.85 -14.16 -8.36
N LEU A 93 -13.16 -12.99 -8.96
CA LEU A 93 -14.51 -12.47 -9.09
C LEU A 93 -15.14 -12.97 -10.39
N LEU A 94 -16.25 -13.72 -10.29
CA LEU A 94 -16.95 -14.26 -11.47
C LEU A 94 -17.36 -13.14 -12.43
N ILE A 95 -17.13 -13.34 -13.72
CA ILE A 95 -17.35 -12.32 -14.74
C ILE A 95 -18.82 -11.90 -14.88
N THR A 96 -19.74 -12.82 -14.61
CA THR A 96 -21.20 -12.58 -14.62
C THR A 96 -21.69 -11.76 -13.43
N THR A 97 -20.82 -11.47 -12.45
CA THR A 97 -21.15 -10.60 -11.32
C THR A 97 -20.75 -9.15 -11.61
N ARG A 98 -21.41 -8.20 -10.94
CA ARG A 98 -21.06 -6.78 -11.03
C ARG A 98 -19.59 -6.53 -10.67
N GLY A 99 -19.07 -7.25 -9.67
CA GLY A 99 -17.68 -7.14 -9.23
C GLY A 99 -16.68 -7.59 -10.29
N GLY A 100 -16.88 -8.78 -10.86
CA GLY A 100 -16.02 -9.29 -11.93
C GLY A 100 -16.08 -8.43 -13.20
N ALA A 101 -17.29 -8.03 -13.60
CA ALA A 101 -17.48 -7.13 -14.74
C ALA A 101 -16.79 -5.78 -14.54
N SER A 102 -16.93 -5.19 -13.34
CA SER A 102 -16.30 -3.91 -12.99
C SER A 102 -14.77 -4.03 -12.93
N ARG A 103 -14.26 -5.19 -12.48
CA ARG A 103 -12.81 -5.45 -12.42
C ARG A 103 -12.20 -5.60 -13.82
N LEU A 104 -12.93 -6.21 -14.75
CA LEU A 104 -12.56 -6.31 -16.16
C LEU A 104 -12.60 -4.95 -16.87
N ALA A 105 -13.60 -4.12 -16.55
CA ALA A 105 -13.89 -2.90 -17.30
C ALA A 105 -12.86 -1.77 -17.15
N ALA A 106 -12.07 -1.79 -16.07
CA ALA A 106 -11.18 -0.69 -15.73
C ALA A 106 -9.84 -1.17 -15.14
N PRO A 107 -9.05 -1.95 -15.90
CA PRO A 107 -7.67 -2.22 -15.52
C PRO A 107 -6.88 -0.90 -15.45
N ARG A 108 -6.04 -0.76 -14.43
CA ARG A 108 -5.04 0.32 -14.39
C ARG A 108 -3.84 -0.11 -15.25
N PRO A 109 -3.16 0.81 -15.95
CA PRO A 109 -1.86 0.51 -16.54
C PRO A 109 -0.90 -0.10 -15.51
N GLY A 110 -0.22 -1.19 -15.87
CA GLY A 110 0.67 -1.93 -14.99
C GLY A 110 -0.03 -2.80 -13.92
N ALA A 111 -1.37 -2.88 -13.91
CA ALA A 111 -2.08 -3.75 -12.97
C ALA A 111 -1.81 -5.23 -13.25
N ARG A 112 -1.44 -5.98 -12.22
CA ARG A 112 -1.39 -7.45 -12.30
C ARG A 112 -2.79 -8.01 -12.09
N MET A 113 -3.23 -8.86 -13.00
CA MET A 113 -4.56 -9.45 -13.01
C MET A 113 -4.46 -10.95 -13.25
N VAL A 114 -5.35 -11.72 -12.63
CA VAL A 114 -5.52 -13.15 -12.86
C VAL A 114 -6.86 -13.37 -13.56
N LEU A 115 -6.81 -13.80 -14.81
CA LEU A 115 -8.01 -14.21 -15.54
C LEU A 115 -8.16 -15.72 -15.39
N THR A 116 -9.26 -16.16 -14.78
CA THR A 116 -9.66 -17.56 -14.83
C THR A 116 -10.42 -17.78 -16.11
N VAL A 117 -9.85 -18.55 -17.03
CA VAL A 117 -10.44 -18.90 -18.32
C VAL A 117 -10.69 -20.39 -18.41
N ARG A 118 -11.61 -20.79 -19.28
CA ARG A 118 -11.91 -22.18 -19.56
C ARG A 118 -11.57 -22.48 -21.01
N ARG A 119 -10.51 -23.28 -21.21
CA ARG A 119 -10.05 -23.78 -22.50
C ARG A 119 -10.39 -25.25 -22.62
N GLU A 120 -11.14 -25.62 -23.66
CA GLU A 120 -11.61 -27.00 -23.87
C GLU A 120 -12.34 -27.57 -22.64
N GLY A 121 -13.09 -26.73 -21.93
CA GLY A 121 -13.83 -27.13 -20.74
C GLY A 121 -13.01 -27.23 -19.45
N ARG A 122 -11.68 -27.03 -19.49
CA ARG A 122 -10.82 -27.06 -18.29
C ARG A 122 -10.49 -25.64 -17.79
N PRO A 123 -10.65 -25.35 -16.48
CA PRO A 123 -10.28 -24.05 -15.91
C PRO A 123 -8.76 -23.87 -15.89
N ARG A 124 -8.30 -22.65 -16.19
CA ARG A 124 -6.90 -22.22 -16.18
C ARG A 124 -6.81 -20.80 -15.65
N ASP A 125 -5.84 -20.54 -14.78
CA ASP A 125 -5.56 -19.20 -14.29
C ASP A 125 -4.40 -18.59 -15.09
N VAL A 126 -4.68 -17.47 -15.75
CA VAL A 126 -3.75 -16.76 -16.62
C VAL A 126 -3.40 -15.42 -16.01
N ARG A 127 -2.11 -15.19 -15.74
CA ARG A 127 -1.61 -13.94 -15.17
C ARG A 127 -1.28 -12.94 -16.28
N ILE A 128 -1.90 -11.77 -16.23
CA ILE A 128 -1.69 -10.68 -17.19
C ILE A 128 -1.20 -9.45 -16.44
N LEU A 129 -0.19 -8.80 -17.00
CA LEU A 129 0.25 -7.47 -16.59
C LEU A 129 -0.36 -6.48 -17.57
N ALA A 130 -1.29 -5.64 -17.12
CA ALA A 130 -2.01 -4.75 -18.00
C ALA A 130 -1.03 -3.75 -18.67
N GLY A 131 -1.07 -3.67 -19.99
CA GLY A 131 -0.36 -2.67 -20.77
C GLY A 131 -0.99 -1.28 -20.63
N SER A 132 -0.62 -0.36 -21.51
CA SER A 132 -1.14 1.01 -21.51
C SER A 132 -1.50 1.42 -22.93
N VAL A 133 -2.78 1.66 -23.18
CA VAL A 133 -3.31 2.11 -24.48
C VAL A 133 -4.19 3.34 -24.29
N CYS A 134 -4.48 4.04 -25.38
CA CYS A 134 -5.46 5.12 -25.35
C CYS A 134 -6.87 4.54 -25.17
N SER A 135 -7.75 5.25 -24.45
CA SER A 135 -9.11 4.75 -24.14
C SER A 135 -9.92 4.36 -25.38
N GLY A 136 -9.66 4.99 -26.54
CA GLY A 136 -10.26 4.68 -27.83
C GLY A 136 -9.77 3.38 -28.49
N GLU A 137 -8.78 2.71 -27.91
CA GLU A 137 -8.21 1.44 -28.42
C GLU A 137 -8.44 0.27 -27.45
N ALA A 138 -8.89 0.57 -26.23
CA ALA A 138 -9.15 -0.41 -25.19
C ALA A 138 -10.37 -1.29 -25.50
N LEU A 139 -10.51 -2.39 -24.76
CA LEU A 139 -11.70 -3.25 -24.84
C LEU A 139 -12.98 -2.43 -24.61
N GLY A 140 -13.91 -2.47 -25.57
CA GLY A 140 -15.16 -1.70 -25.53
C GLY A 140 -15.05 -0.27 -26.07
N ALA A 141 -13.91 0.13 -26.63
CA ALA A 141 -13.71 1.49 -27.12
C ALA A 141 -14.65 1.92 -28.25
N ALA A 142 -15.16 0.98 -29.04
CA ALA A 142 -16.16 1.24 -30.10
C ALA A 142 -17.49 1.83 -29.58
N LEU A 143 -17.67 1.91 -28.25
CA LEU A 143 -18.86 2.45 -27.60
C LEU A 143 -18.65 3.90 -27.14
N THR A 144 -17.40 4.36 -27.08
CA THR A 144 -17.05 5.71 -26.67
C THR A 144 -17.49 6.67 -27.76
N PRO A 145 -18.42 7.63 -27.50
CA PRO A 145 -18.76 8.62 -28.51
C PRO A 145 -17.47 9.37 -28.87
N PRO A 146 -17.21 9.64 -30.17
CA PRO A 146 -16.02 10.36 -30.56
C PRO A 146 -15.97 11.68 -29.79
N PRO A 147 -14.77 12.15 -29.38
CA PRO A 147 -14.65 13.44 -28.72
C PRO A 147 -15.38 14.46 -29.60
N ARG A 148 -16.27 15.27 -29.00
CA ARG A 148 -17.00 16.32 -29.71
C ARG A 148 -15.95 17.20 -30.36
N ARG A 149 -15.70 17.00 -31.66
CA ARG A 149 -14.92 17.93 -32.46
C ARG A 149 -15.61 19.27 -32.27
N SER A 150 -14.94 20.22 -31.63
CA SER A 150 -15.36 21.61 -31.67
C SER A 150 -15.45 21.94 -33.16
N ALA A 151 -16.68 22.10 -33.63
CA ALA A 151 -16.96 22.30 -35.04
C ALA A 151 -16.39 23.65 -35.47
N ARG A 152 -15.12 23.67 -35.87
CA ARG A 152 -14.62 24.71 -36.76
C ARG A 152 -15.19 24.35 -38.12
N ARG A 153 -16.25 25.07 -38.51
CA ARG A 153 -16.84 25.01 -39.83
C ARG A 153 -15.75 25.32 -40.86
N GLU A 154 -15.21 24.29 -41.51
CA GLU A 154 -14.62 24.48 -42.83
C GLU A 154 -15.72 24.23 -43.86
N ALA A 155 -15.97 25.27 -44.66
CA ALA A 155 -16.93 25.28 -45.75
C ALA A 155 -16.57 24.21 -46.79
N PRO A 156 -17.56 23.61 -47.48
CA PRO A 156 -17.31 22.55 -48.43
C PRO A 156 -16.61 23.12 -49.67
N LYS A 157 -15.40 22.64 -49.97
CA LYS A 157 -14.82 22.78 -51.30
C LYS A 157 -15.26 21.59 -52.16
N ILE A 158 -16.11 21.91 -53.12
CA ILE A 158 -16.48 21.07 -54.25
C ILE A 158 -15.32 21.07 -55.26
N TRP A 159 -14.86 19.89 -55.68
CA TRP A 159 -14.40 19.50 -57.03
C TRP A 159 -13.99 18.01 -56.94
N SER A 160 -14.76 17.07 -57.52
CA SER A 160 -14.96 16.70 -58.92
C SER A 160 -14.00 15.58 -59.39
N TRP A 161 -14.66 14.49 -59.80
CA TRP A 161 -14.34 13.35 -60.69
C TRP A 161 -12.91 12.79 -60.89
N SER A 162 -12.84 11.48 -60.63
CA SER A 162 -12.20 10.39 -61.39
C SER A 162 -10.81 10.60 -62.00
N SER A 163 -9.82 9.83 -61.52
CA SER A 163 -9.02 8.94 -62.39
C SER A 163 -8.38 7.83 -61.57
N THR A 164 -8.69 6.57 -61.88
CA THR A 164 -7.84 5.42 -61.56
C THR A 164 -6.58 5.50 -62.45
N PRO A 165 -5.42 5.02 -61.97
CA PRO A 165 -4.85 3.86 -62.64
C PRO A 165 -4.30 2.80 -61.67
N ALA A 166 -4.35 1.56 -62.13
CA ALA A 166 -3.80 0.36 -61.50
C ALA A 166 -2.28 0.20 -61.83
N PRO A 167 -1.64 -0.96 -61.57
CA PRO A 167 -0.82 -1.25 -60.40
C PRO A 167 0.66 -1.46 -60.77
N SER A 168 1.58 -1.30 -59.80
CA SER A 168 2.98 -1.79 -59.79
C SER A 168 3.63 -1.30 -58.48
N ALA A 169 4.52 -1.97 -57.77
CA ALA A 169 5.24 -3.22 -57.96
C ALA A 169 5.68 -3.70 -56.57
N VAL A 170 5.93 -5.00 -56.47
CA VAL A 170 6.58 -5.65 -55.32
C VAL A 170 8.00 -5.07 -55.14
N VAL A 171 8.32 -4.61 -53.93
CA VAL A 171 9.70 -4.42 -53.49
C VAL A 171 9.89 -5.19 -52.19
N ARG A 172 10.89 -6.08 -52.21
CA ARG A 172 11.31 -6.95 -51.11
C ARG A 172 11.93 -6.12 -49.98
N PRO A 173 11.79 -6.50 -48.70
CA PRO A 173 12.56 -5.90 -47.62
C PRO A 173 14.04 -6.30 -47.76
N VAL A 174 14.93 -5.32 -47.70
CA VAL A 174 16.36 -5.52 -47.45
C VAL A 174 16.55 -5.53 -45.94
N GLU A 175 17.12 -6.61 -45.45
CA GLU A 175 17.53 -6.85 -44.08
C GLU A 175 18.74 -5.95 -43.77
N VAL A 176 18.62 -5.07 -42.78
CA VAL A 176 19.72 -4.23 -42.28
C VAL A 176 19.98 -4.63 -40.84
N ALA A 177 21.22 -5.01 -40.57
CA ALA A 177 21.72 -5.49 -39.29
C ALA A 177 21.66 -4.42 -38.19
N ASP A 178 21.32 -4.87 -36.98
CA ASP A 178 21.35 -4.09 -35.74
C ASP A 178 22.76 -3.60 -35.39
N PRO A 179 22.96 -2.31 -35.03
CA PRO A 179 24.18 -1.87 -34.38
C PRO A 179 24.07 -2.06 -32.85
N GLU A 180 25.10 -2.65 -32.26
CA GLU A 180 25.27 -2.82 -30.81
C GLU A 180 25.27 -1.47 -30.07
N LEU A 181 24.38 -1.35 -29.07
CA LEU A 181 24.27 -0.20 -28.19
C LEU A 181 25.33 -0.26 -27.08
N PRO A 182 26.01 0.85 -26.72
CA PRO A 182 26.92 0.90 -25.58
C PRO A 182 26.16 0.98 -24.25
N ASP A 183 26.74 0.37 -23.21
CA ASP A 183 26.18 0.30 -21.86
C ASP A 183 25.98 1.69 -21.22
N VAL A 184 24.74 1.99 -20.84
CA VAL A 184 24.37 3.20 -20.10
C VAL A 184 24.50 2.91 -18.59
N PRO A 185 25.21 3.74 -17.81
CA PRO A 185 25.33 3.52 -16.37
C PRO A 185 23.99 3.78 -15.65
N ASP A 186 23.67 2.91 -14.69
CA ASP A 186 22.41 2.93 -13.95
C ASP A 186 22.22 4.25 -13.16
N ALA A 187 21.02 4.83 -13.32
CA ALA A 187 20.59 5.99 -12.55
C ALA A 187 20.27 5.57 -11.09
N PRO A 188 20.58 6.42 -10.09
CA PRO A 188 20.28 6.10 -8.70
C PRO A 188 18.77 6.06 -8.44
N GLU A 189 18.33 5.06 -7.68
CA GLU A 189 16.91 4.85 -7.35
C GLU A 189 16.34 6.01 -6.52
N PRO A 190 15.12 6.49 -6.83
CA PRO A 190 14.44 7.51 -6.03
C PRO A 190 14.00 6.94 -4.68
N PRO A 191 13.90 7.78 -3.63
CA PRO A 191 13.53 7.33 -2.29
C PRO A 191 12.07 6.84 -2.22
N ASP A 192 11.86 5.78 -1.44
CA ASP A 192 10.56 5.13 -1.25
C ASP A 192 9.48 6.08 -0.72
N ALA A 193 8.35 6.13 -1.42
CA ALA A 193 7.17 6.86 -0.99
C ALA A 193 6.52 6.17 0.24
N PRO A 194 5.94 6.93 1.19
CA PRO A 194 5.31 6.35 2.37
C PRO A 194 4.11 5.48 1.99
N GLU A 195 4.05 4.30 2.59
CA GLU A 195 3.08 3.25 2.30
C GLU A 195 1.67 3.71 2.69
N ALA A 196 0.79 3.82 1.68
CA ALA A 196 -0.62 4.14 1.89
C ALA A 196 -1.32 2.99 2.68
N PRO A 197 -2.29 3.30 3.56
CA PRO A 197 -3.00 2.26 4.32
C PRO A 197 -3.71 1.30 3.38
N GLU A 198 -3.48 0.00 3.56
CA GLU A 198 -4.10 -1.04 2.76
C GLU A 198 -5.64 -0.96 2.85
N PRO A 199 -6.36 -1.03 1.72
CA PRO A 199 -7.83 -1.06 1.74
C PRO A 199 -8.31 -2.28 2.54
N PRO A 200 -9.44 -2.18 3.27
CA PRO A 200 -9.95 -3.27 4.08
C PRO A 200 -10.16 -4.51 3.22
N SER A 201 -9.60 -5.63 3.66
CA SER A 201 -9.77 -6.92 2.99
C SER A 201 -11.26 -7.26 2.93
N PRO A 202 -11.82 -7.69 1.78
CA PRO A 202 -13.20 -8.12 1.71
C PRO A 202 -13.44 -9.27 2.70
N PRO A 203 -14.63 -9.33 3.35
CA PRO A 203 -14.90 -10.36 4.34
C PRO A 203 -14.76 -11.74 3.69
N VAL A 204 -13.91 -12.55 4.30
CA VAL A 204 -13.64 -13.92 3.88
C VAL A 204 -14.93 -14.69 4.10
N MET A 205 -15.64 -15.04 3.03
CA MET A 205 -16.85 -15.85 3.10
C MET A 205 -16.45 -17.26 3.54
N ALA A 206 -16.40 -17.49 4.85
CA ALA A 206 -16.07 -18.76 5.47
C ALA A 206 -17.04 -19.86 4.99
N SER A 207 -16.45 -20.97 4.53
CA SER A 207 -17.00 -22.34 4.57
C SER A 207 -18.49 -22.52 4.27
N ARG A 208 -19.00 -21.90 3.20
CA ARG A 208 -20.32 -22.24 2.68
C ARG A 208 -20.30 -23.52 1.87
N GLY A 209 -21.37 -24.27 1.98
CA GLY A 209 -21.58 -25.50 1.21
C GLY A 209 -21.59 -25.19 -0.28
N TRP A 210 -20.68 -25.83 -1.01
CA TRP A 210 -20.55 -25.71 -2.45
C TRP A 210 -21.14 -26.94 -3.13
N PHE A 211 -22.06 -26.71 -4.06
CA PHE A 211 -22.68 -27.77 -4.86
C PHE A 211 -22.08 -27.88 -6.28
N GLY A 212 -21.24 -26.92 -6.69
CA GLY A 212 -20.70 -26.85 -8.05
C GLY A 212 -21.77 -26.67 -9.10
N MET A 213 -22.70 -25.77 -8.82
CA MET A 213 -23.67 -25.26 -9.78
C MET A 213 -23.79 -23.76 -9.56
N GLY A 214 -24.08 -23.04 -10.63
CA GLY A 214 -24.55 -21.67 -10.52
C GLY A 214 -25.87 -21.51 -11.23
N PHE A 215 -26.62 -20.55 -10.75
CA PHE A 215 -27.94 -20.23 -11.22
C PHE A 215 -28.02 -18.74 -11.57
N ASN A 216 -28.79 -18.45 -12.61
CA ASN A 216 -29.11 -17.12 -13.03
C ASN A 216 -30.36 -16.68 -12.26
N CYS A 217 -30.27 -15.53 -11.61
CA CYS A 217 -31.40 -14.92 -10.91
C CYS A 217 -31.23 -13.41 -10.87
N ASP A 218 -32.35 -12.71 -10.77
CA ASP A 218 -32.38 -11.39 -10.17
C ASP A 218 -32.57 -11.61 -8.67
N CYS A 219 -31.46 -11.49 -7.95
CA CYS A 219 -31.36 -11.96 -6.57
C CYS A 219 -30.31 -11.16 -5.80
N GLY A 220 -30.60 -10.92 -4.53
CA GLY A 220 -29.75 -10.22 -3.59
C GLY A 220 -29.18 -11.15 -2.53
N ILE A 221 -28.07 -10.75 -1.93
CA ILE A 221 -27.53 -11.38 -0.73
C ILE A 221 -27.38 -10.30 0.33
N HIS A 222 -28.02 -10.51 1.47
CA HIS A 222 -27.96 -9.62 2.63
C HIS A 222 -27.40 -10.37 3.82
N SER A 223 -26.66 -9.68 4.69
CA SER A 223 -26.21 -10.24 5.96
C SER A 223 -27.25 -9.94 7.04
N HIS A 224 -27.62 -10.94 7.82
CA HIS A 224 -28.44 -10.81 9.01
C HIS A 224 -27.69 -11.46 10.19
N GLY A 225 -26.96 -10.64 10.96
CA GLY A 225 -25.97 -11.13 11.92
C GLY A 225 -24.88 -11.94 11.21
N ASP A 226 -24.60 -13.14 11.74
CA ASP A 226 -23.62 -14.09 11.17
C ASP A 226 -24.18 -14.94 10.01
N SER A 227 -25.47 -14.77 9.67
CA SER A 227 -26.15 -15.54 8.63
C SER A 227 -26.31 -14.76 7.34
N LEU A 228 -26.22 -15.44 6.21
CA LEU A 228 -26.65 -14.90 4.94
C LEU A 228 -28.10 -15.24 4.65
N VAL A 229 -28.79 -14.27 4.06
CA VAL A 229 -30.11 -14.46 3.48
C VAL A 229 -30.02 -14.15 1.99
N TRP A 230 -30.41 -15.13 1.17
CA TRP A 230 -30.64 -14.91 -0.25
C TRP A 230 -32.06 -14.39 -0.45
N GLU A 231 -32.22 -13.37 -1.28
CA GLU A 231 -33.51 -12.88 -1.72
C GLU A 231 -33.62 -13.11 -3.22
N PHE A 232 -34.74 -13.68 -3.67
CA PHE A 232 -34.96 -14.03 -5.06
C PHE A 232 -36.22 -13.34 -5.57
N ASP A 233 -36.08 -12.50 -6.60
CA ASP A 233 -37.22 -11.86 -7.27
C ASP A 233 -37.93 -12.83 -8.23
N GLY A 234 -37.27 -13.95 -8.56
CA GLY A 234 -37.78 -15.01 -9.40
C GLY A 234 -37.04 -16.32 -9.17
N LEU A 235 -37.62 -17.43 -9.65
CA LEU A 235 -37.06 -18.76 -9.43
C LEU A 235 -35.71 -18.90 -10.16
N PRO A 236 -34.64 -19.29 -9.46
CA PRO A 236 -33.32 -19.37 -10.06
C PRO A 236 -33.22 -20.55 -11.04
N GLU A 237 -32.73 -20.28 -12.25
CA GLU A 237 -32.45 -21.30 -13.28
C GLU A 237 -30.97 -21.66 -13.26
N ILE A 238 -30.63 -22.96 -13.17
CA ILE A 238 -29.25 -23.43 -13.24
C ILE A 238 -28.66 -23.10 -14.63
N TYR A 239 -27.62 -22.26 -14.67
CA TYR A 239 -26.94 -21.89 -15.91
C TYR A 239 -25.66 -22.71 -16.15
N TYR A 240 -25.04 -23.26 -15.11
CA TYR A 240 -23.94 -24.21 -15.23
C TYR A 240 -23.89 -25.22 -14.09
N VAL A 241 -23.26 -26.35 -14.38
CA VAL A 241 -22.93 -27.39 -13.41
C VAL A 241 -21.48 -27.81 -13.66
N ASP A 242 -20.66 -27.76 -12.62
CA ASP A 242 -19.25 -28.16 -12.67
C ASP A 242 -19.12 -29.67 -12.80
N ALA A 243 -18.16 -30.12 -13.61
CA ALA A 243 -17.86 -31.54 -13.73
C ALA A 243 -17.37 -32.13 -12.40
N ARG A 244 -17.87 -33.31 -12.06
CA ARG A 244 -17.64 -34.07 -10.80
C ARG A 244 -18.13 -33.37 -9.53
N SER A 245 -18.97 -32.34 -9.67
CA SER A 245 -19.56 -31.62 -8.55
C SER A 245 -20.67 -32.41 -7.85
N PRO A 246 -21.06 -32.01 -6.62
CA PRO A 246 -22.26 -32.55 -5.98
C PRO A 246 -23.53 -32.42 -6.81
N ALA A 247 -23.71 -31.29 -7.51
CA ALA A 247 -24.89 -31.04 -8.33
C ALA A 247 -24.95 -32.00 -9.54
N GLU A 248 -23.83 -32.19 -10.25
CA GLU A 248 -23.76 -33.15 -11.37
C GLU A 248 -24.08 -34.57 -10.91
N LYS A 249 -23.46 -35.00 -9.80
CA LYS A 249 -23.70 -36.33 -9.20
C LYS A 249 -25.15 -36.52 -8.76
N ALA A 250 -25.82 -35.45 -8.36
CA ALA A 250 -27.23 -35.46 -7.99
C ALA A 250 -28.16 -35.43 -9.23
N GLY A 251 -27.63 -35.28 -10.44
CA GLY A 251 -28.40 -35.26 -11.68
C GLY A 251 -29.01 -33.90 -12.02
N LEU A 252 -28.61 -32.84 -11.33
CA LEU A 252 -28.93 -31.45 -11.69
C LEU A 252 -28.19 -31.07 -12.97
N ARG A 253 -28.84 -30.27 -13.81
CA ARG A 253 -28.37 -29.90 -15.15
C ARG A 253 -28.65 -28.43 -15.43
N ARG A 254 -27.91 -27.89 -16.40
CA ARG A 254 -28.24 -26.59 -17.00
C ARG A 254 -29.68 -26.61 -17.51
N GLY A 255 -30.43 -25.53 -17.25
CA GLY A 255 -31.83 -25.37 -17.61
C GLY A 255 -32.83 -25.84 -16.55
N ASP A 256 -32.37 -26.42 -15.44
CA ASP A 256 -33.25 -26.75 -14.32
C ASP A 256 -33.67 -25.48 -13.58
N VAL A 257 -34.97 -25.27 -13.39
CA VAL A 257 -35.47 -24.15 -12.59
C VAL A 257 -35.69 -24.62 -11.17
N LEU A 258 -34.86 -24.16 -10.24
CA LEU A 258 -34.94 -24.56 -8.83
C LEU A 258 -36.15 -23.90 -8.17
N THR A 259 -36.94 -24.70 -7.46
CA THR A 259 -38.18 -24.26 -6.80
C THR A 259 -38.09 -24.32 -5.29
N LEU A 260 -37.61 -25.44 -4.74
CA LEU A 260 -37.53 -25.66 -3.30
C LEU A 260 -36.12 -26.10 -2.87
N ILE A 261 -35.74 -25.70 -1.66
CA ILE A 261 -34.59 -26.20 -0.92
C ILE A 261 -35.08 -26.85 0.37
N ASP A 262 -34.85 -28.16 0.53
CA ASP A 262 -35.39 -28.98 1.62
C ASP A 262 -36.91 -28.83 1.83
N GLY A 263 -37.65 -28.65 0.74
CA GLY A 263 -39.11 -28.44 0.76
C GLY A 263 -39.55 -27.00 1.02
N ILE A 264 -38.61 -26.07 1.26
CA ILE A 264 -38.88 -24.66 1.50
C ILE A 264 -38.73 -23.90 0.18
N SER A 265 -39.70 -23.03 -0.13
CA SER A 265 -39.67 -22.22 -1.35
C SER A 265 -38.44 -21.33 -1.41
N LEU A 266 -37.71 -21.35 -2.53
CA LEU A 266 -36.58 -20.43 -2.73
C LEU A 266 -37.02 -18.96 -2.82
N LEU A 267 -38.29 -18.68 -3.13
CA LEU A 267 -38.82 -17.31 -3.12
C LEU A 267 -39.14 -16.79 -1.72
N SER A 268 -39.11 -17.65 -0.69
CA SER A 268 -39.34 -17.20 0.68
C SER A 268 -38.04 -16.80 1.36
N GLU A 269 -38.13 -15.88 2.31
CA GLU A 269 -37.01 -15.48 3.16
C GLU A 269 -36.40 -16.68 3.91
N GLU A 270 -37.24 -17.64 4.31
CA GLU A 270 -36.82 -18.90 4.94
C GLU A 270 -35.98 -19.77 3.99
N GLY A 271 -36.40 -19.92 2.73
CA GLY A 271 -35.62 -20.64 1.72
C GLY A 271 -34.29 -19.94 1.43
N GLY A 272 -34.32 -18.61 1.39
CA GLY A 272 -33.14 -17.75 1.30
C GLY A 272 -32.12 -17.98 2.43
N ARG A 273 -32.60 -17.98 3.68
CA ARG A 273 -31.81 -18.31 4.88
C ARG A 273 -31.28 -19.74 4.83
N ARG A 274 -32.12 -20.70 4.41
CA ARG A 274 -31.75 -22.11 4.30
C ARG A 274 -30.60 -22.29 3.30
N LEU A 275 -30.64 -21.61 2.17
CA LEU A 275 -29.58 -21.62 1.17
C LEU A 275 -28.30 -20.96 1.69
N GLY A 276 -28.41 -19.80 2.36
CA GLY A 276 -27.27 -19.06 2.90
C GLY A 276 -26.52 -19.78 4.03
N SER A 277 -27.20 -20.69 4.73
CA SER A 277 -26.67 -21.43 5.89
C SER A 277 -26.12 -22.82 5.59
N VAL A 278 -26.16 -23.27 4.32
CA VAL A 278 -25.61 -24.59 3.95
C VAL A 278 -24.12 -24.65 4.28
N ARG A 279 -23.70 -25.72 4.96
CA ARG A 279 -22.31 -26.05 5.30
C ARG A 279 -21.80 -27.25 4.50
N PRO A 280 -20.48 -27.34 4.25
CA PRO A 280 -19.85 -28.56 3.74
C PRO A 280 -20.26 -29.79 4.55
N GLY A 281 -20.54 -30.90 3.86
CA GLY A 281 -21.01 -32.16 4.43
C GLY A 281 -22.52 -32.29 4.57
N GLN A 282 -23.29 -31.20 4.44
CA GLN A 282 -24.75 -31.28 4.55
C GLN A 282 -25.39 -31.79 3.25
N ALA A 283 -26.30 -32.76 3.38
CA ALA A 283 -27.20 -33.18 2.31
C ALA A 283 -28.35 -32.19 2.17
N VAL A 284 -28.64 -31.78 0.94
CA VAL A 284 -29.71 -30.84 0.62
C VAL A 284 -30.57 -31.41 -0.51
N ARG A 285 -31.88 -31.43 -0.29
CA ARG A 285 -32.88 -31.80 -1.29
C ARG A 285 -33.25 -30.58 -2.12
N TRP A 286 -33.00 -30.67 -3.41
CA TRP A 286 -33.41 -29.70 -4.41
C TRP A 286 -34.68 -30.20 -5.09
N THR A 287 -35.71 -29.35 -5.13
CA THR A 287 -36.85 -29.55 -6.03
C THR A 287 -36.70 -28.58 -7.19
N PHE A 288 -36.90 -29.07 -8.41
CA PHE A 288 -36.65 -28.28 -9.61
C PHE A 288 -37.60 -28.68 -10.75
N ARG A 289 -37.74 -27.80 -11.74
CA ARG A 289 -38.53 -28.03 -12.95
C ARG A 289 -37.64 -28.28 -14.15
N ARG A 290 -37.94 -29.33 -14.92
CA ARG A 290 -37.27 -29.68 -16.16
C ARG A 290 -38.31 -30.17 -17.17
N GLY A 291 -38.39 -29.55 -18.34
CA GLY A 291 -39.36 -29.96 -19.37
C GLY A 291 -40.82 -29.89 -18.92
N GLY A 292 -41.15 -29.01 -17.97
CA GLY A 292 -42.49 -28.86 -17.40
C GLY A 292 -42.78 -29.76 -16.20
N GLU A 293 -42.01 -30.83 -15.98
CA GLU A 293 -42.15 -31.74 -14.85
C GLU A 293 -41.43 -31.21 -13.60
N THR A 294 -41.93 -31.59 -12.42
CA THR A 294 -41.26 -31.29 -11.14
C THR A 294 -40.49 -32.52 -10.66
N LEU A 295 -39.19 -32.37 -10.49
CA LEU A 295 -38.25 -33.41 -10.09
C LEU A 295 -37.60 -33.07 -8.75
N SER A 296 -36.93 -34.05 -8.13
CA SER A 296 -36.16 -33.83 -6.91
C SER A 296 -34.84 -34.58 -6.93
N ALA A 297 -33.80 -33.95 -6.39
CA ALA A 297 -32.45 -34.50 -6.30
C ALA A 297 -31.83 -34.17 -4.94
N ILE A 298 -30.98 -35.04 -4.41
CA ILE A 298 -30.23 -34.78 -3.17
C ILE A 298 -28.76 -34.58 -3.53
N ALA A 299 -28.21 -33.41 -3.19
CA ALA A 299 -26.81 -33.10 -3.36
C ALA A 299 -26.14 -32.90 -1.99
N VAL A 300 -24.94 -33.46 -1.81
CA VAL A 300 -24.15 -33.28 -0.57
C VAL A 300 -23.14 -32.16 -0.78
N ALA A 301 -23.33 -31.05 -0.08
CA ALA A 301 -22.47 -29.88 -0.21
C ALA A 301 -21.02 -30.22 0.16
N LYS A 302 -20.05 -29.65 -0.55
CA LYS A 302 -18.62 -29.81 -0.25
C LYS A 302 -17.99 -28.48 0.14
N ALA A 303 -16.76 -28.51 0.63
CA ALA A 303 -15.93 -27.32 0.63
C ALA A 303 -15.66 -26.91 -0.83
N ARG A 304 -15.67 -25.61 -1.10
CA ARG A 304 -15.41 -25.11 -2.45
C ARG A 304 -13.98 -25.49 -2.87
N PRO A 305 -13.77 -26.12 -4.04
CA PRO A 305 -12.43 -26.37 -4.56
C PRO A 305 -11.59 -25.08 -4.56
N GLY A 306 -10.36 -25.15 -4.05
CA GLY A 306 -9.47 -23.98 -3.90
C GLY A 306 -9.64 -23.19 -2.59
N SER A 307 -10.65 -23.49 -1.75
CA SER A 307 -10.81 -22.80 -0.46
C SER A 307 -9.75 -23.17 0.57
N GLU A 308 -9.11 -24.34 0.46
CA GLU A 308 -8.04 -24.76 1.38
C GLU A 308 -6.79 -23.88 1.27
N ALA A 309 -6.38 -23.52 0.05
CA ALA A 309 -5.26 -22.61 -0.17
C ALA A 309 -5.58 -21.20 0.35
N ALA A 310 -6.82 -20.72 0.11
CA ALA A 310 -7.29 -19.44 0.63
C ALA A 310 -7.35 -19.44 2.18
N GLN A 311 -7.82 -20.52 2.80
CA GLN A 311 -7.85 -20.68 4.26
C GLN A 311 -6.43 -20.77 4.85
N SER A 312 -5.53 -21.50 4.19
CA SER A 312 -4.13 -21.62 4.62
C SER A 312 -3.40 -20.29 4.55
N LEU A 313 -3.61 -19.52 3.47
CA LEU A 313 -3.07 -18.17 3.34
C LEU A 313 -3.63 -17.23 4.40
N LEU A 314 -4.92 -17.34 4.72
CA LEU A 314 -5.53 -16.52 5.77
C LEU A 314 -4.95 -16.83 7.15
N LYS A 315 -4.79 -18.12 7.45
CA LYS A 315 -4.15 -18.58 8.68
C LYS A 315 -2.72 -18.05 8.77
N LEU A 316 -1.93 -18.19 7.71
CA LEU A 316 -0.57 -17.67 7.66
C LEU A 316 -0.50 -16.14 7.84
N LYS A 317 -1.42 -15.39 7.24
CA LYS A 317 -1.52 -13.94 7.44
C LYS A 317 -1.81 -13.56 8.89
N ASN A 318 -2.73 -14.28 9.54
CA ASN A 318 -3.07 -14.06 10.94
C ASN A 318 -1.90 -14.43 11.87
N ASP A 319 -1.23 -15.56 11.60
CA ASP A 319 -0.05 -16.00 12.35
C ASP A 319 1.10 -14.97 12.22
N LEU A 320 1.36 -14.46 11.01
CA LEU A 320 2.35 -13.40 10.76
C LEU A 320 2.01 -12.11 11.49
N ARG A 321 0.74 -11.72 11.52
CA ARG A 321 0.29 -10.54 12.26
C ARG A 321 0.57 -10.71 13.77
N LEU A 322 0.19 -11.85 14.33
CA LEU A 322 0.41 -12.14 15.75
C LEU A 322 1.90 -12.15 16.10
N MET A 323 2.74 -12.73 15.24
CA MET A 323 4.20 -12.71 15.41
C MET A 323 4.77 -11.28 15.39
N ARG A 324 4.31 -10.41 14.49
CA ARG A 324 4.74 -9.01 14.43
C ARG A 324 4.35 -8.24 15.69
N GLU A 325 3.14 -8.45 16.21
CA GLU A 325 2.67 -7.82 17.45
C GLU A 325 3.48 -8.29 18.67
N GLN A 326 3.79 -9.60 18.77
CA GLN A 326 4.64 -10.13 19.83
C GLN A 326 6.07 -9.60 19.79
N ASN A 327 6.68 -9.52 18.59
CA ASN A 327 8.02 -8.97 18.44
C ASN A 327 8.07 -7.49 18.83
N ARG A 328 7.07 -6.70 18.40
CA ARG A 328 6.97 -5.27 18.75
C ARG A 328 6.87 -5.05 20.25
N MET A 329 6.07 -5.87 20.95
CA MET A 329 6.01 -5.79 22.41
C MET A 329 7.34 -6.14 23.07
N SER A 330 8.04 -7.15 22.56
CA SER A 330 9.34 -7.57 23.10
C SER A 330 10.41 -6.47 22.93
N ASP A 331 10.42 -5.80 21.79
CA ASP A 331 11.35 -4.69 21.52
C ASP A 331 11.04 -3.47 22.39
N LEU A 332 9.76 -3.12 22.57
CA LEU A 332 9.35 -2.04 23.49
C LEU A 332 9.77 -2.31 24.94
N HIS A 333 9.63 -3.55 25.44
CA HIS A 333 10.11 -3.90 26.78
C HIS A 333 11.62 -3.74 26.92
N ARG A 334 12.39 -4.10 25.87
CA ARG A 334 13.85 -3.93 25.87
C ARG A 334 14.24 -2.45 25.90
N GLU A 335 13.57 -1.61 25.12
CA GLU A 335 13.80 -0.16 25.14
C GLU A 335 13.46 0.47 26.50
N LEU A 336 12.33 0.07 27.11
CA LEU A 336 11.93 0.57 28.42
C LEU A 336 12.98 0.26 29.50
N ALA A 337 13.47 -0.98 29.54
CA ALA A 337 14.51 -1.38 30.49
C ALA A 337 15.84 -0.61 30.30
N GLN A 338 16.21 -0.30 29.05
CA GLN A 338 17.38 0.53 28.76
C GLN A 338 17.18 1.98 29.20
N LEU A 339 15.97 2.52 29.04
CA LEU A 339 15.64 3.87 29.50
C LEU A 339 15.66 3.96 31.02
N GLU A 340 15.07 2.99 31.73
CA GLU A 340 15.12 2.91 33.19
C GLU A 340 16.55 2.85 33.71
N THR A 341 17.41 2.07 33.05
CA THR A 341 18.84 2.00 33.40
C THR A 341 19.53 3.35 33.21
N ARG A 342 19.30 4.02 32.07
CA ARG A 342 19.87 5.35 31.79
C ARG A 342 19.39 6.41 32.78
N VAL A 343 18.11 6.40 33.11
CA VAL A 343 17.54 7.30 34.13
C VAL A 343 18.21 7.04 35.48
N GLY A 344 18.36 5.79 35.90
CA GLY A 344 19.05 5.43 37.14
C GLY A 344 20.51 5.88 37.18
N GLU A 345 21.25 5.75 36.07
CA GLU A 345 22.62 6.25 35.94
C GLU A 345 22.68 7.77 36.04
N GLN A 346 21.80 8.49 35.33
CA GLN A 346 21.72 9.94 35.41
C GLN A 346 21.38 10.43 36.82
N SER A 347 20.41 9.80 37.50
CA SER A 347 20.08 10.12 38.90
C SER A 347 21.28 9.96 39.82
N ARG A 348 22.02 8.84 39.70
CA ARG A 348 23.26 8.63 40.48
C ARG A 348 24.32 9.67 40.16
N MET A 349 24.44 10.09 38.91
CA MET A 349 25.41 11.11 38.49
C MET A 349 25.06 12.47 39.08
N VAL A 350 23.78 12.86 39.04
CA VAL A 350 23.27 14.09 39.68
C VAL A 350 23.50 14.06 41.18
N GLU A 351 23.16 12.96 41.87
CA GLU A 351 23.40 12.83 43.31
C GLU A 351 24.88 12.99 43.68
N ARG A 352 25.78 12.37 42.90
CA ARG A 352 27.23 12.51 43.09
C ARG A 352 27.68 13.96 42.91
N ALA A 353 27.23 14.61 41.83
CA ALA A 353 27.56 16.01 41.56
C ALA A 353 27.04 16.94 42.66
N SER A 354 25.81 16.72 43.15
CA SER A 354 25.25 17.48 44.27
C SER A 354 26.05 17.31 45.56
N ARG A 355 26.48 16.09 45.89
CA ARG A 355 27.34 15.82 47.05
C ARG A 355 28.69 16.52 46.92
N GLN A 356 29.35 16.39 45.78
CA GLN A 356 30.62 17.07 45.50
C GLN A 356 30.50 18.59 45.58
N ALA A 357 29.42 19.16 45.04
CA ALA A 357 29.16 20.60 45.12
C ALA A 357 28.94 21.06 46.57
N ALA A 358 28.23 20.27 47.38
CA ALA A 358 28.03 20.57 48.80
C ALA A 358 29.35 20.52 49.58
N ASP A 359 30.20 19.52 49.33
CA ASP A 359 31.51 19.41 49.97
C ASP A 359 32.45 20.54 49.54
N ALA A 360 32.50 20.88 48.24
CA ALA A 360 33.28 21.99 47.73
C ALA A 360 32.81 23.34 48.32
N ALA A 361 31.50 23.53 48.50
CA ALA A 361 30.95 24.72 49.12
C ALA A 361 31.37 24.86 50.60
N ARG A 362 31.46 23.75 51.33
CA ARG A 362 31.96 23.72 52.71
C ARG A 362 33.45 24.02 52.81
N GLN A 363 34.24 23.61 51.82
CA GLN A 363 35.69 23.82 51.79
C GLN A 363 36.11 25.19 51.23
N ARG A 364 35.17 25.99 50.74
CA ARG A 364 35.47 27.28 50.11
C ARG A 364 36.07 28.26 51.13
N LEU A 365 37.26 28.78 50.82
CA LEU A 365 37.92 29.85 51.58
C LEU A 365 37.08 31.11 51.53
N ARG A 366 36.75 31.65 52.71
CA ARG A 366 35.94 32.86 52.88
C ARG A 366 36.74 34.03 53.42
N TYR A 367 37.75 33.73 54.22
CA TYR A 367 38.64 34.73 54.77
C TYR A 367 40.03 34.14 54.94
N THR A 368 41.04 34.95 54.68
CA THR A 368 42.44 34.72 55.07
C THR A 368 43.00 36.01 55.64
N GLY A 369 43.82 35.90 56.67
CA GLY A 369 44.46 37.03 57.33
C GLY A 369 45.58 36.59 58.26
N THR A 370 46.29 37.56 58.85
CA THR A 370 47.37 37.29 59.80
C THR A 370 47.01 37.82 61.18
N VAL A 371 47.39 37.06 62.20
CA VAL A 371 47.30 37.45 63.61
C VAL A 371 48.67 37.24 64.24
N GLY A 372 49.37 38.34 64.52
CA GLY A 372 50.77 38.28 64.93
C GLY A 372 51.63 37.64 63.85
N THR A 373 52.23 36.48 64.14
CA THR A 373 53.03 35.69 63.19
C THR A 373 52.29 34.50 62.58
N SER A 374 51.02 34.28 62.95
CA SER A 374 50.24 33.13 62.50
C SER A 374 49.26 33.54 61.39
N GLU A 375 49.12 32.69 60.38
CA GLU A 375 48.12 32.83 59.31
C GLU A 375 46.81 32.15 59.73
N VAL A 376 45.67 32.78 59.45
CA VAL A 376 44.35 32.30 59.81
C VAL A 376 43.50 32.20 58.54
N GLU A 377 42.95 31.01 58.31
CA GLU A 377 42.00 30.74 57.24
C GLU A 377 40.63 30.35 57.81
N VAL A 378 39.57 30.89 57.22
CA VAL A 378 38.19 30.50 57.54
C VAL A 378 37.53 29.97 56.28
N ARG A 379 37.08 28.71 56.35
CA ARG A 379 36.38 27.99 55.28
C ARG A 379 35.01 27.58 55.77
N GLY A 380 33.99 27.70 54.92
CA GLY A 380 32.63 27.32 55.34
C GLY A 380 31.51 27.83 54.43
N LEU A 381 30.29 27.47 54.85
CA LEU A 381 29.05 27.91 54.21
C LEU A 381 28.67 29.31 54.73
N GLY A 382 28.40 30.25 53.83
CA GLY A 382 27.94 31.60 54.19
C GLY A 382 29.02 32.69 54.08
N THR A 383 28.61 33.92 54.40
CA THR A 383 29.47 35.10 54.41
C THR A 383 30.21 35.20 55.73
N VAL A 384 31.48 35.57 55.68
CA VAL A 384 32.30 35.85 56.87
C VAL A 384 32.49 37.36 56.95
N VAL A 385 32.22 37.93 58.12
CA VAL A 385 32.48 39.33 58.41
C VAL A 385 33.61 39.39 59.42
N VAL A 386 34.64 40.17 59.13
CA VAL A 386 35.79 40.36 60.03
C VAL A 386 35.89 41.82 60.41
N THR A 387 35.93 42.07 61.71
CA THR A 387 36.08 43.41 62.28
C THR A 387 37.26 43.44 63.23
N THR A 388 38.03 44.52 63.19
CA THR A 388 39.14 44.76 64.11
C THR A 388 38.77 45.91 65.03
N GLU A 389 38.71 45.66 66.34
CA GLU A 389 38.42 46.69 67.32
C GLU A 389 39.68 47.50 67.66
N SER A 390 39.60 48.82 67.54
CA SER A 390 40.65 49.77 67.97
C SER A 390 40.20 50.48 69.23
N PRO A 391 41.06 50.67 70.26
CA PRO A 391 42.52 50.52 70.25
C PRO A 391 43.06 49.15 70.74
N THR A 392 42.19 48.17 71.03
CA THR A 392 42.57 46.89 71.66
C THR A 392 43.30 45.93 70.72
N GLY A 393 43.09 46.05 69.41
CA GLY A 393 43.66 45.14 68.41
C GLY A 393 43.01 43.75 68.41
N GLU A 394 41.82 43.60 69.00
CA GLU A 394 41.05 42.35 68.95
C GLU A 394 40.44 42.16 67.56
N ILE A 395 40.61 40.96 67.00
CA ILE A 395 40.01 40.57 65.71
C ILE A 395 38.80 39.68 66.02
N VAL A 396 37.62 40.10 65.54
CA VAL A 396 36.37 39.36 65.68
C VAL A 396 35.94 38.85 64.31
N ILE A 397 35.83 37.54 64.19
CA ILE A 397 35.40 36.85 62.98
C ILE A 397 34.00 36.30 63.22
N THR A 398 33.01 36.85 62.52
CA THR A 398 31.62 36.41 62.61
C THR A 398 31.28 35.57 61.38
N THR A 399 30.86 34.34 61.65
CA THR A 399 30.32 33.39 60.66
C THR A 399 28.82 33.22 60.92
N ALA A 400 28.13 32.44 60.08
CA ALA A 400 26.68 32.24 60.22
C ALA A 400 26.28 31.51 61.52
N ASP A 401 27.17 30.68 62.06
CA ASP A 401 26.92 29.78 63.19
C ASP A 401 27.87 29.98 64.38
N ALA A 402 28.93 30.79 64.22
CA ALA A 402 29.89 31.07 65.29
C ALA A 402 30.48 32.49 65.21
N THR A 403 30.85 33.03 66.37
CA THR A 403 31.66 34.25 66.50
C THR A 403 32.98 33.90 67.20
N ILE A 404 34.10 34.22 66.57
CA ILE A 404 35.44 33.87 67.03
C ILE A 404 36.17 35.16 67.41
N HIS A 405 36.66 35.22 68.64
CA HIS A 405 37.39 36.37 69.18
C HIS A 405 38.88 36.04 69.32
N VAL A 406 39.74 36.84 68.67
CA VAL A 406 41.19 36.66 68.69
C VAL A 406 41.85 37.87 69.32
N ARG A 407 42.41 37.69 70.53
CA ARG A 407 43.02 38.76 71.33
C ARG A 407 44.54 38.65 71.34
N PRO A 408 45.28 39.77 71.26
CA PRO A 408 46.72 39.77 71.45
C PRO A 408 47.09 39.24 72.84
N ALA A 409 48.00 38.26 72.92
CA ALA A 409 48.50 37.77 74.19
C ALA A 409 49.33 38.87 74.88
N ALA A 410 49.07 39.14 76.16
CA ALA A 410 49.89 40.07 76.93
C ALA A 410 51.34 39.57 77.00
N THR A 411 52.30 40.43 76.64
CA THR A 411 53.73 40.13 76.71
C THR A 411 54.08 39.67 78.14
N PRO A 412 54.63 38.46 78.35
CA PRO A 412 55.01 38.04 79.69
C PRO A 412 56.11 38.97 80.22
N ARG A 413 55.84 39.65 81.34
CA ARG A 413 56.83 40.52 82.01
C ARG A 413 58.09 39.70 82.32
N PRO A 414 59.29 40.21 82.02
CA PRO A 414 60.54 39.53 82.42
C PRO A 414 60.60 39.43 83.94
N LYS A 415 60.85 38.22 84.46
CA LYS A 415 61.05 37.97 85.90
C LYS A 415 62.26 38.78 86.37
N GLN A 416 62.04 39.79 87.21
CA GLN A 416 63.11 40.54 87.86
C GLN A 416 63.88 39.59 88.80
N HIS A 417 65.15 39.30 88.48
CA HIS A 417 66.06 38.63 89.40
C HIS A 417 66.37 39.58 90.58
N ARG A 418 65.93 39.16 91.78
CA ARG A 418 66.23 39.84 93.04
C ARG A 418 67.70 39.61 93.39
N THR A 419 68.53 40.63 93.26
CA THR A 419 69.93 40.64 93.71
C THR A 419 69.97 40.56 95.25
N LEU A 420 70.47 39.44 95.77
CA LEU A 420 70.87 39.30 97.17
C LEU A 420 72.33 39.78 97.28
N ARG A 421 72.56 40.75 98.18
CA ARG A 421 73.88 41.30 98.52
C ARG A 421 74.78 40.25 99.19
N PRO A 422 76.11 40.35 99.00
CA PRO A 422 77.09 39.45 99.63
C PRO A 422 77.30 39.78 101.11
N ARG A 423 77.63 38.75 101.90
CA ARG A 423 78.30 38.83 103.21
C ARG A 423 79.65 38.16 103.10
#